data_AF-A0A926HGR0-F1
#
_entry.id   AF-A0A926HGR0-F1
#
_cell.length_a   1.000
_cell.length_b   1.000
_cell.length_c   1.000
_cell.angle_alpha   90.00
_cell.angle_beta   90.00
_cell.angle_gamma   90.00
#
_symmetry.space_group_name_H-M   'P 1'
#
loop_
_entity.id
_entity.type
_entity.pdbx_description
1 polymer ?
#
loop_
_entity_poly.entity_id
_entity_poly.type
_entity_poly.pdbx_seq_one_letter_code
_entity_poly.pdbx_strand_id
1 'polypeptide(L)'
;MGTPEIRQLLEQRWTPPGVQLPALPLDQETVAAIIRITGGNFRLLNRLLTQMERILEVNSLREVTKAVVEAVVEAATREPRHWASLTT
;
A
#
# COMPACT_ATOMS: atom_id res chain seq x y z
N MET A 1 -5.99 11.73 -9.70
CA MET A 1 -6.54 10.48 -10.26
C MET A 1 -7.77 10.13 -9.45
N GLY A 2 -8.80 9.58 -10.07
CA GLY A 2 -9.98 9.12 -9.35
C GLY A 2 -9.76 7.72 -8.75
N THR A 3 -10.73 7.32 -7.94
CA THR A 3 -10.89 5.97 -7.39
C THR A 3 -10.89 4.87 -8.45
N PRO A 4 -11.55 5.02 -9.62
CA PRO A 4 -11.56 4.00 -10.67
C PRO A 4 -10.18 3.76 -11.28
N GLU A 5 -9.37 4.81 -11.45
CA GLU A 5 -8.03 4.70 -12.02
C GLU A 5 -7.07 3.95 -11.09
N ILE A 6 -7.15 4.18 -9.77
CA ILE A 6 -6.36 3.40 -8.81
C ILE A 6 -6.76 1.93 -8.83
N ARG A 7 -8.07 1.63 -8.91
CA ARG A 7 -8.54 0.25 -9.06
C ARG A 7 -7.93 -0.41 -10.29
N GLN A 8 -7.99 0.27 -11.43
CA GLN A 8 -7.44 -0.25 -12.68
C GLN A 8 -5.92 -0.49 -12.58
N LEU A 9 -5.16 0.41 -11.94
CA LEU A 9 -3.73 0.22 -11.70
C LEU A 9 -3.45 -1.01 -10.84
N LEU A 10 -4.23 -1.23 -9.77
CA LEU A 10 -4.09 -2.40 -8.91
C LEU A 10 -4.45 -3.70 -9.66
N GLU A 11 -5.50 -3.68 -10.48
CA GLU A 11 -5.89 -4.82 -11.33
C GLU A 11 -4.83 -5.14 -12.39
N GLN A 12 -4.18 -4.11 -12.95
CA GLN A 12 -3.05 -4.25 -13.86
C GLN A 12 -1.74 -4.65 -13.17
N ARG A 13 -1.75 -4.84 -11.84
CA ARG A 13 -0.56 -5.11 -11.02
C ARG A 13 0.54 -4.08 -11.21
N TRP A 14 0.15 -2.81 -11.37
CA TRP A 14 1.11 -1.74 -11.41
C TRP A 14 1.87 -1.67 -10.08
N THR A 15 3.20 -1.64 -10.15
CA THR A 15 4.08 -1.38 -9.01
C THR A 15 4.94 -0.17 -9.26
N PRO A 16 5.34 0.55 -8.20
CA PRO A 16 6.35 1.59 -8.31
C PRO A 16 7.68 1.04 -8.85
N PRO A 17 8.49 1.88 -9.52
CA PRO A 17 9.83 1.50 -9.92
C PRO A 17 10.65 1.00 -8.72
N GLY A 18 11.24 -0.19 -8.85
CA GLY A 18 12.05 -0.81 -7.80
C GLY A 18 11.28 -1.60 -6.74
N VAL A 19 9.94 -1.56 -6.74
CA VAL A 19 9.11 -2.33 -5.81
C VAL A 19 8.73 -3.68 -6.41
N GLN A 20 9.07 -4.76 -5.72
CA GLN A 20 8.76 -6.13 -6.11
C GLN A 20 7.73 -6.75 -5.16
N LEU A 21 6.45 -6.73 -5.56
CA LEU A 21 5.39 -7.44 -4.84
C LEU A 21 5.22 -8.86 -5.39
N PRO A 22 4.87 -9.85 -4.53
CA PRO A 22 4.58 -11.20 -4.97
C PRO A 22 3.50 -11.23 -6.04
N ALA A 23 3.64 -12.10 -7.03
CA ALA A 23 2.71 -12.26 -8.13
C ALA A 23 1.44 -13.02 -7.71
N LEU A 24 0.65 -12.45 -6.81
CA LEU A 24 -0.65 -12.99 -6.41
C LEU A 24 -1.72 -11.89 -6.55
N PRO A 25 -2.92 -12.22 -7.04
CA PRO A 25 -4.00 -11.24 -7.10
C PRO A 25 -4.33 -10.77 -5.68
N LEU A 26 -4.32 -9.45 -5.46
CA LEU A 26 -4.85 -8.86 -4.23
C LEU A 26 -6.35 -9.17 -4.15
N ASP A 27 -6.83 -9.56 -2.99
CA ASP A 27 -8.27 -9.75 -2.80
C ASP A 27 -9.03 -8.41 -2.93
N GLN A 28 -10.33 -8.50 -3.21
CA GLN A 28 -11.15 -7.30 -3.42
C GLN A 28 -11.23 -6.41 -2.18
N GLU A 29 -11.12 -6.99 -0.99
CA GLU A 29 -11.16 -6.26 0.28
C GLU A 29 -9.91 -5.38 0.46
N THR A 30 -8.74 -5.93 0.14
CA THR A 30 -7.44 -5.25 0.13
C THR A 30 -7.43 -4.12 -0.88
N VAL A 31 -7.91 -4.39 -2.11
CA VAL A 31 -8.05 -3.35 -3.14
C VAL A 31 -8.96 -2.22 -2.66
N ALA A 32 -10.12 -2.54 -2.07
CA ALA A 32 -11.03 -1.54 -1.53
C ALA A 32 -10.45 -0.77 -0.33
N ALA A 33 -9.65 -1.41 0.53
CA ALA A 33 -8.95 -0.76 1.64
C ALA A 33 -7.90 0.22 1.12
N ILE A 34 -7.04 -0.20 0.17
CA ILE A 34 -6.03 0.67 -0.45
C ILE A 34 -6.69 1.88 -1.11
N ILE A 35 -7.78 1.66 -1.85
CA ILE A 35 -8.54 2.76 -2.47
C ILE A 35 -9.10 3.74 -1.42
N ARG A 36 -9.66 3.25 -0.31
CA ARG A 36 -10.20 4.10 0.76
C ARG A 36 -9.11 4.91 1.47
N ILE A 37 -7.96 4.28 1.75
CA ILE A 37 -6.83 4.94 2.42
C ILE A 37 -6.19 5.97 1.50
N THR A 38 -6.00 5.63 0.23
CA THR A 38 -5.38 6.53 -0.74
C THR A 38 -6.32 7.65 -1.18
N GLY A 39 -7.62 7.40 -1.24
CA GLY A 39 -8.62 8.37 -1.69
C GLY A 39 -8.37 8.89 -3.11
N GLY A 40 -7.70 8.11 -3.97
CA GLY A 40 -7.27 8.58 -5.30
C GLY A 40 -5.90 9.28 -5.33
N ASN A 41 -5.21 9.41 -4.18
CA ASN A 41 -3.89 10.00 -4.10
C ASN A 41 -2.81 8.99 -4.51
N PHE A 42 -2.33 9.12 -5.75
CA PHE A 42 -1.28 8.28 -6.32
C PHE A 42 0.04 8.32 -5.52
N ARG A 43 0.40 9.43 -4.88
CA ARG A 43 1.61 9.48 -4.04
C ARG A 43 1.47 8.60 -2.80
N LEU A 44 0.28 8.58 -2.22
CA LEU A 44 -0.03 7.73 -1.07
C LEU A 44 -0.09 6.25 -1.48
N LEU A 45 -0.64 5.96 -2.67
CA LEU A 45 -0.60 4.62 -3.26
C LEU A 45 0.84 4.12 -3.42
N ASN A 46 1.71 4.95 -4.00
CA ASN A 46 3.13 4.62 -4.17
C ASN A 46 3.81 4.29 -2.82
N ARG A 47 3.57 5.13 -1.81
CA ARG A 47 4.11 4.93 -0.46
C ARG A 47 3.60 3.62 0.16
N LEU A 48 2.30 3.35 0.05
CA LEU A 48 1.69 2.11 0.56
C LEU A 48 2.31 0.87 -0.08
N LEU A 49 2.44 0.83 -1.41
CA LEU A 49 3.00 -0.32 -2.11
C LEU A 49 4.47 -0.55 -1.74
N THR A 50 5.24 0.53 -1.55
CA THR A 50 6.63 0.45 -1.06
C THR A 50 6.68 -0.08 0.39
N GLN A 51 5.75 0.35 1.25
CA GLN A 51 5.65 -0.16 2.61
C GLN A 51 5.25 -1.64 2.65
N MET A 52 4.36 -2.08 1.76
CA MET A 52 3.99 -3.49 1.63
C MET A 52 5.20 -4.36 1.32
N GLU A 53 6.00 -4.00 0.31
CA GLU A 53 7.23 -4.73 -0.01
C GLU A 53 8.18 -4.79 1.19
N ARG A 54 8.44 -3.65 1.84
CA ARG A 54 9.35 -3.62 2.98
C ARG A 54 8.87 -4.50 4.13
N ILE A 55 7.56 -4.55 4.38
CA ILE A 55 6.98 -5.45 5.40
C ILE A 55 7.17 -6.91 4.98
N LEU A 56 6.94 -7.24 3.71
CA LEU A 56 7.17 -8.60 3.20
C LEU A 56 8.63 -9.01 3.33
N GLU A 57 9.56 -8.14 2.94
CA GLU A 57 11.01 -8.38 3.00
C GLU A 57 11.47 -8.57 4.44
N VAL A 58 11.12 -7.65 5.35
CA VAL A 58 11.50 -7.71 6.78
C VAL A 58 10.97 -8.99 7.43
N ASN A 59 9.77 -9.43 7.07
CA ASN A 59 9.16 -10.63 7.62
C ASN A 59 9.49 -11.91 6.82
N SER A 60 10.33 -11.82 5.78
CA SER A 60 10.66 -12.93 4.87
C SER A 60 9.42 -13.64 4.28
N LEU A 61 8.35 -12.88 4.07
CA LEU A 61 7.08 -13.37 3.54
C LEU A 61 7.13 -13.38 2.01
N ARG A 62 6.77 -14.52 1.42
CA ARG A 62 6.70 -14.70 -0.03
C ARG A 62 5.30 -14.42 -0.60
N GLU A 63 4.33 -14.16 0.26
CA GLU A 63 2.93 -13.97 -0.10
C GLU A 63 2.34 -12.81 0.67
N VAL A 64 1.46 -12.04 0.00
CA VAL A 64 0.66 -11.01 0.65
C VAL A 64 -0.44 -11.71 1.43
N THR A 65 -0.23 -11.89 2.74
CA THR A 65 -1.25 -12.41 3.64
C THR A 65 -2.11 -11.29 4.20
N LYS A 66 -3.29 -11.64 4.73
CA LYS A 66 -4.16 -10.69 5.43
C LYS A 66 -3.43 -9.89 6.51
N ALA A 67 -2.52 -10.53 7.25
CA ALA A 67 -1.71 -9.87 8.27
C ALA A 67 -0.79 -8.77 7.72
N VAL A 68 -0.24 -8.96 6.51
CA VAL A 68 0.57 -7.93 5.83
C VAL A 68 -0.30 -6.74 5.46
N VAL A 69 -1.50 -7.01 4.91
CA VAL A 69 -2.45 -5.96 4.55
C VAL A 69 -2.88 -5.18 5.79
N GLU A 70 -3.24 -5.87 6.87
CA GLU A 70 -3.58 -5.23 8.15
C GLU A 70 -2.45 -4.38 8.69
N ALA A 71 -1.20 -4.87 8.66
CA ALA A 71 -0.04 -4.11 9.10
C ALA A 71 0.18 -2.83 8.28
N VAL A 72 -0.07 -2.88 6.97
CA VAL A 72 0.06 -1.74 6.05
C VAL A 72 -1.07 -0.73 6.28
N VAL A 73 -2.30 -1.22 6.46
CA VAL A 73 -3.47 -0.39 6.79
C VAL A 73 -3.26 0.31 8.13
N GLU A 74 -2.78 -0.42 9.14
CA GLU A 74 -2.45 0.12 10.44
C GLU A 74 -1.31 1.14 10.32
N ALA A 75 -0.25 0.86 9.56
CA ALA A 75 0.85 1.79 9.35
C ALA A 75 0.39 3.09 8.67
N ALA A 76 -0.48 3.01 7.67
CA ALA A 76 -1.03 4.17 6.98
C ALA A 76 -2.01 4.98 7.85
N THR A 77 -2.73 4.31 8.75
CA THR A 77 -3.61 4.96 9.73
C THR A 77 -2.81 5.56 10.89
N ARG A 78 -1.70 4.94 11.26
CA ARG A 78 -0.70 5.37 12.25
C ARG A 78 0.31 6.38 11.71
N GLU A 79 0.04 7.02 10.58
CA GLU A 79 0.71 8.27 10.23
C GLU A 79 -0.14 9.45 10.74
N PRO A 80 -0.14 9.78 12.05
CA PRO A 80 -0.50 11.12 12.44
C PRO A 80 0.57 12.04 11.84
N ARG A 81 0.17 13.29 11.63
CA ARG A 81 0.93 14.41 11.06
C ARG A 81 2.20 14.80 11.88
N HIS A 82 2.85 13.87 12.55
CA HIS A 82 3.84 14.09 13.60
C HIS A 82 5.30 14.10 13.12
N TRP A 83 5.59 13.70 11.88
CA TRP A 83 6.91 13.97 11.30
C TRP A 83 7.08 15.45 10.88
N ALA A 84 5.98 16.21 10.81
CA ALA A 84 6.00 17.65 10.53
C ALA A 84 6.46 18.51 11.72
N SER A 85 6.78 17.92 12.88
CA SER A 85 7.15 18.65 14.10
C SER A 85 8.54 18.31 14.64
N LEU A 86 9.35 17.50 13.93
CA LEU A 86 10.73 17.21 14.32
C LEU A 86 11.78 18.13 13.65
N THR A 87 11.35 19.26 13.09
CA THR A 87 12.25 20.28 12.50
C THR A 87 11.86 21.71 12.88
N THR A 88 11.63 21.98 14.16
CA THR A 88 11.66 23.35 14.68
C THR A 88 12.30 23.38 16.06
#